data_AF-A0AAW5UAB7-F1
#
_entry.id   AF-A0AAW5UAB7-F1
#
_cell.length_a   1.000
_cell.length_b   1.000
_cell.length_c   1.000
_cell.angle_alpha   90.00
_cell.angle_beta   90.00
_cell.angle_gamma   90.00
#
_symmetry.space_group_name_H-M   'P 1'
#
loop_
_entity.id
_entity.type
_entity.pdbx_description
1 polymer ?
#
loop_
_entity_poly.entity_id
_entity_poly.type
_entity_poly.pdbx_seq_one_letter_code
_entity_poly.pdbx_strand_id
1 'polypeptide(L)'
;MKAQIFSLVKRGVLAIATLLTVASCDMWHTDTDDCPTGIYVKFKYDYNLQRADMFNDHVGAVTLYVYDENGNFVKKFEEANSLSALPLKNIDYKMHITDLQPGKYQFIALAGQNAYADQLNTQRAKFVRTEPAVGDKMDKLEVNLDKIQRNGYYIIDNHNLPLDTLWHGKSDALVEYSATRPNYTTVSLVRDTKKINVTLRELNDPTTMDVNDYSFIIQDHNSHILCDNSLDETNQVIYTPHAVWNTEDREGSTAGDVNGNELEGVGKIAHADFMTSRLIYHDKAKDDGKLIIANKETGKTVVDVDLPDLLSRVRTSEEYMYTPQEFLDRAYDYKLQFFLQDGKLKYAYITISVNALSWSQRIQFEVLNN
;
A
#
# COMPACT_ATOMS: atom_id res chain seq x y z
N MET A 1 -12.96 86.38 -4.62
CA MET A 1 -13.21 87.66 -3.92
C MET A 1 -14.59 87.58 -3.29
N LYS A 2 -14.65 87.49 -1.95
CA LYS A 2 -15.80 87.72 -1.05
C LYS A 2 -17.08 86.89 -1.29
N ALA A 3 -17.83 86.40 -0.31
CA ALA A 3 -17.77 86.34 1.15
C ALA A 3 -18.93 85.38 1.51
N GLN A 4 -18.73 84.35 2.33
CA GLN A 4 -19.10 84.33 3.74
C GLN A 4 -20.54 84.80 4.03
N ILE A 5 -21.45 83.86 4.33
CA ILE A 5 -21.88 83.43 5.70
C ILE A 5 -22.96 84.36 6.29
N PHE A 6 -23.84 83.77 7.11
CA PHE A 6 -24.81 84.32 8.08
C PHE A 6 -26.27 84.06 7.66
N SER A 7 -27.18 83.56 8.49
CA SER A 7 -27.13 82.91 9.81
C SER A 7 -28.59 82.64 10.21
N LEU A 8 -28.83 81.48 10.85
CA LEU A 8 -29.73 81.22 11.96
C LEU A 8 -31.21 81.70 11.98
N VAL A 9 -31.97 80.92 12.76
CA VAL A 9 -33.21 81.22 13.51
C VAL A 9 -34.47 80.57 12.89
N LYS A 10 -34.85 79.35 13.28
CA LYS A 10 -35.69 78.93 14.44
C LYS A 10 -37.10 79.55 14.50
N ARG A 11 -38.14 78.78 14.13
CA ARG A 11 -39.25 78.28 15.01
C ARG A 11 -40.58 78.05 14.26
N GLY A 12 -41.16 76.86 14.50
CA GLY A 12 -42.61 76.61 14.53
C GLY A 12 -43.27 76.23 13.20
N VAL A 13 -44.32 75.42 13.08
CA VAL A 13 -45.18 74.66 14.02
C VAL A 13 -45.96 73.66 13.13
N LEU A 14 -46.06 72.40 13.59
CA LEU A 14 -47.18 71.43 13.46
C LEU A 14 -47.62 70.81 12.10
N ALA A 15 -47.69 69.47 12.16
CA ALA A 15 -48.56 68.51 11.46
C ALA A 15 -48.42 68.27 9.95
N ILE A 16 -47.90 67.09 9.60
CA ILE A 16 -48.68 65.96 9.06
C ILE A 16 -47.91 64.69 9.43
N ALA A 17 -48.51 63.86 10.29
CA ALA A 17 -48.03 62.52 10.57
C ALA A 17 -48.43 61.62 9.40
N THR A 18 -47.54 61.51 8.40
CA THR A 18 -47.62 60.45 7.40
C THR A 18 -47.08 59.17 8.03
N LEU A 19 -47.97 58.19 8.20
CA LEU A 19 -47.64 56.81 8.49
C LEU A 19 -46.64 56.29 7.44
N LEU A 20 -45.36 56.22 7.82
CA LEU A 20 -44.41 55.30 7.20
C LEU A 20 -44.60 53.95 7.89
N THR A 21 -45.53 53.15 7.40
CA THR A 21 -45.52 51.70 7.64
C THR A 21 -44.35 51.12 6.86
N VAL A 22 -43.14 51.23 7.40
CA VAL A 22 -42.04 50.33 7.05
C VAL A 22 -42.30 49.00 7.74
N ALA A 23 -43.26 48.24 7.21
CA ALA A 23 -43.21 46.80 7.35
C ALA A 23 -42.13 46.30 6.37
N SER A 24 -40.87 46.48 6.76
CA SER A 24 -39.77 45.65 6.28
C SER A 24 -39.19 44.86 7.46
N CYS A 25 -40.09 44.21 8.18
CA CYS A 25 -39.76 42.96 8.86
C CYS A 25 -40.45 41.89 8.04
N ASP A 26 -39.80 41.48 6.96
CA ASP A 26 -39.98 40.12 6.46
C ASP A 26 -38.74 39.73 5.68
N MET A 27 -38.15 38.62 6.14
CA MET A 27 -37.26 37.76 5.39
C MET A 27 -35.89 38.34 5.02
N TRP A 28 -35.02 38.53 6.01
CA TRP A 28 -33.77 37.79 5.90
C TRP A 28 -34.09 36.31 6.06
N HIS A 29 -34.49 35.67 4.95
CA HIS A 29 -34.00 34.33 4.75
C HIS A 29 -32.50 34.50 4.56
N THR A 30 -31.74 34.44 5.67
CA THR A 30 -30.45 33.79 5.55
C THR A 30 -30.82 32.41 5.04
N ASP A 31 -30.58 32.17 3.75
CA ASP A 31 -30.30 30.83 3.27
C ASP A 31 -29.28 30.27 4.27
N THR A 32 -29.77 29.54 5.27
CA THR A 32 -28.96 28.55 5.96
C THR A 32 -28.81 27.43 4.94
N ASP A 33 -28.06 27.70 3.87
CA ASP A 33 -27.31 26.66 3.21
C ASP A 33 -26.50 26.04 4.34
N ASP A 34 -26.94 24.85 4.76
CA ASP A 34 -26.46 24.12 5.93
C ASP A 34 -24.95 24.35 6.07
N CYS A 35 -24.52 25.03 7.15
CA CYS A 35 -23.10 25.16 7.44
C CYS A 35 -22.51 23.75 7.34
N PRO A 36 -21.57 23.47 6.41
CA PRO A 36 -21.12 22.11 6.18
C PRO A 36 -20.56 21.56 7.49
N THR A 37 -21.31 20.69 8.15
CA THR A 37 -20.94 20.06 9.41
C THR A 37 -20.36 18.68 9.12
N GLY A 38 -19.42 18.24 9.95
CA GLY A 38 -18.80 16.92 9.82
C GLY A 38 -17.28 17.00 9.68
N ILE A 39 -16.69 15.84 9.43
CA ILE A 39 -15.25 15.69 9.18
C ILE A 39 -15.06 15.26 7.73
N TYR A 40 -14.23 16.00 7.00
CA TYR A 40 -13.83 15.66 5.64
C TYR A 40 -12.46 14.99 5.70
N VAL A 41 -12.44 13.70 5.41
CA VAL A 41 -11.22 12.88 5.44
C VAL A 41 -10.66 12.75 4.03
N LYS A 42 -9.47 13.32 3.80
CA LYS A 42 -8.69 13.08 2.60
C LYS A 42 -7.80 11.85 2.82
N PHE A 43 -7.72 10.98 1.83
CA PHE A 43 -6.75 9.89 1.82
C PHE A 43 -5.59 10.26 0.91
N LYS A 44 -4.37 9.88 1.31
CA LYS A 44 -3.14 10.22 0.57
C LYS A 44 -2.26 8.99 0.47
N TYR A 45 -1.78 8.66 -0.73
CA TYR A 45 -0.78 7.61 -0.94
C TYR A 45 0.46 8.21 -1.59
N ASP A 46 1.22 8.97 -0.81
CA ASP A 46 2.52 9.56 -1.20
C ASP A 46 3.73 8.84 -0.57
N TYR A 47 3.46 7.81 0.24
CA TYR A 47 4.47 6.94 0.82
C TYR A 47 4.94 5.88 -0.19
N ASN A 48 5.49 6.35 -1.30
CA ASN A 48 6.03 5.57 -2.41
C ASN A 48 7.38 6.15 -2.87
N LEU A 49 8.06 5.47 -3.82
CA LEU A 49 9.33 5.94 -4.37
C LEU A 49 9.19 7.13 -5.32
N GLN A 50 8.01 7.31 -5.94
CA GLN A 50 7.71 8.43 -6.84
C GLN A 50 7.56 9.77 -6.09
N ARG A 51 7.41 9.74 -4.75
CA ARG A 51 7.20 10.92 -3.90
C ARG A 51 5.98 11.76 -4.34
N ALA A 52 4.98 11.12 -4.91
CA ALA A 52 3.77 11.74 -5.41
C ALA A 52 2.54 11.03 -4.87
N ASP A 53 1.43 11.76 -4.68
CA ASP A 53 0.17 11.16 -4.26
C ASP A 53 -0.43 10.33 -5.39
N MET A 54 -0.45 9.01 -5.21
CA MET A 54 -0.94 8.05 -6.21
C MET A 54 -2.30 7.47 -5.82
N PHE A 55 -3.00 8.05 -4.83
CA PHE A 55 -4.27 7.55 -4.31
C PHE A 55 -5.31 7.33 -5.42
N ASN A 56 -5.58 8.36 -6.22
CA ASN A 56 -6.62 8.34 -7.24
C ASN A 56 -6.36 7.34 -8.40
N ASP A 57 -5.09 6.98 -8.61
CA ASP A 57 -4.68 6.06 -9.67
C ASP A 57 -4.71 4.60 -9.21
N HIS A 58 -4.46 4.35 -7.91
CA HIS A 58 -4.19 3.00 -7.39
C HIS A 58 -5.29 2.45 -6.49
N VAL A 59 -5.94 3.30 -5.70
CA VAL A 59 -6.92 2.88 -4.70
C VAL A 59 -8.31 2.86 -5.33
N GLY A 60 -8.96 1.70 -5.24
CA GLY A 60 -10.31 1.49 -5.78
C GLY A 60 -11.39 1.29 -4.73
N ALA A 61 -11.02 1.06 -3.46
CA ALA A 61 -11.95 1.05 -2.34
C ALA A 61 -11.25 1.47 -1.04
N VAL A 62 -11.99 2.08 -0.13
CA VAL A 62 -11.53 2.44 1.22
C VAL A 62 -12.60 2.09 2.24
N THR A 63 -12.18 1.56 3.38
CA THR A 63 -12.97 1.42 4.60
C THR A 63 -12.30 2.24 5.68
N LEU A 64 -13.02 3.23 6.22
CA LEU A 64 -12.58 4.08 7.31
C LEU A 64 -13.26 3.65 8.60
N TYR A 65 -12.47 3.25 9.60
CA TYR A 65 -12.90 2.97 10.96
C TYR A 65 -12.68 4.21 11.83
N VAL A 66 -13.71 4.59 12.59
CA VAL A 66 -13.71 5.76 13.47
C VAL A 66 -13.70 5.28 14.93
N TYR A 67 -12.73 5.75 15.70
CA TYR A 67 -12.56 5.46 17.12
C TYR A 67 -12.67 6.75 17.93
N ASP A 68 -13.26 6.68 19.13
CA ASP A 68 -13.31 7.81 20.06
C ASP A 68 -11.94 8.10 20.72
N GLU A 69 -11.88 9.13 21.56
CA GLU A 69 -10.66 9.52 22.28
C GLU A 69 -10.09 8.45 23.21
N ASN A 70 -10.90 7.47 23.60
CA ASN A 70 -10.53 6.34 24.45
C ASN A 70 -10.18 5.09 23.64
N GLY A 71 -10.15 5.20 22.30
CA GLY A 71 -9.85 4.11 21.38
C GLY A 71 -10.98 3.09 21.24
N ASN A 72 -12.22 3.46 21.53
CA ASN A 72 -13.38 2.59 21.32
C ASN A 72 -13.98 2.81 19.93
N PHE A 73 -14.34 1.73 19.25
CA PHE A 73 -14.94 1.78 17.92
C PHE A 73 -16.32 2.43 17.97
N VAL A 74 -16.55 3.38 17.07
CA VAL A 74 -17.79 4.16 16.97
C VAL A 74 -18.58 3.75 15.75
N LYS A 75 -17.96 3.83 14.57
CA LYS A 75 -18.61 3.60 13.28
C LYS A 75 -17.58 3.35 12.20
N LYS A 76 -17.99 2.72 11.10
CA LYS A 76 -17.20 2.63 9.87
C LYS A 76 -17.93 3.24 8.69
N PHE A 77 -17.15 3.66 7.69
CA PHE A 77 -17.61 4.20 6.43
C PHE A 77 -16.88 3.51 5.30
N GLU A 78 -17.59 3.18 4.22
CA GLU A 78 -17.03 2.44 3.10
C GLU A 78 -17.39 3.14 1.80
N GLU A 79 -16.40 3.26 0.92
CA GLU A 79 -16.59 3.82 -0.41
C GLU A 79 -15.70 3.09 -1.40
N ALA A 80 -16.27 2.76 -2.57
CA ALA A 80 -15.59 2.01 -3.61
C ALA A 80 -15.97 2.52 -5.00
N ASN A 81 -15.01 2.40 -5.91
CA ASN A 81 -15.23 2.57 -7.33
C ASN A 81 -16.07 1.38 -7.85
N SER A 82 -17.03 1.69 -8.72
CA SER A 82 -17.88 0.74 -9.41
C SER A 82 -17.96 1.07 -10.90
N LEU A 83 -18.66 0.25 -11.67
CA LEU A 83 -18.88 0.50 -13.10
C LEU A 83 -19.68 1.79 -13.36
N SER A 84 -20.52 2.23 -12.41
CA SER A 84 -21.38 3.39 -12.55
C SER A 84 -20.82 4.67 -11.92
N ALA A 85 -19.90 4.55 -10.96
CA ALA A 85 -19.32 5.70 -10.26
C ALA A 85 -17.86 5.42 -9.86
N LEU A 86 -16.97 6.38 -10.11
CA LEU A 86 -15.55 6.29 -9.77
C LEU A 86 -15.14 7.42 -8.80
N PRO A 87 -15.78 7.55 -7.62
CA PRO A 87 -15.57 8.67 -6.72
C PRO A 87 -14.11 8.81 -6.28
N LEU A 88 -13.41 7.69 -6.06
CA LEU A 88 -12.02 7.69 -5.60
C LEU A 88 -11.03 8.13 -6.70
N LYS A 89 -11.46 8.22 -7.97
CA LYS A 89 -10.65 8.82 -9.04
C LYS A 89 -10.70 10.35 -9.07
N ASN A 90 -11.62 10.96 -8.32
CA ASN A 90 -11.70 12.41 -8.23
C ASN A 90 -10.59 12.95 -7.32
N ILE A 91 -9.72 13.83 -7.85
CA ILE A 91 -8.61 14.42 -7.11
C ILE A 91 -9.05 15.23 -5.86
N ASP A 92 -10.27 15.76 -5.88
CA ASP A 92 -10.84 16.54 -4.78
C ASP A 92 -11.63 15.69 -3.78
N TYR A 93 -11.67 14.37 -3.99
CA TYR A 93 -12.38 13.42 -3.15
C TYR A 93 -12.00 13.56 -1.67
N LYS A 94 -13.03 13.67 -0.84
CA LYS A 94 -12.95 13.63 0.62
C LYS A 94 -14.14 12.84 1.11
N MET A 95 -13.91 11.84 1.94
CA MET A 95 -14.99 11.12 2.58
C MET A 95 -15.61 12.05 3.64
N HIS A 96 -16.91 12.32 3.50
CA HIS A 96 -17.65 13.19 4.41
C HIS A 96 -18.26 12.35 5.54
N ILE A 97 -17.76 12.56 6.75
CA ILE A 97 -18.17 11.86 7.97
C ILE A 97 -19.16 12.71 8.73
N THR A 98 -20.38 12.21 8.83
CA THR A 98 -21.50 12.81 9.57
C THR A 98 -21.94 11.91 10.73
N ASP A 99 -22.92 12.37 11.50
CA ASP A 99 -23.53 11.62 12.62
C ASP A 99 -22.57 11.25 13.76
N LEU A 100 -21.54 12.06 13.97
CA LEU A 100 -20.66 11.97 15.13
C LEU A 100 -21.09 12.99 16.19
N GLN A 101 -20.86 12.69 17.47
CA GLN A 101 -21.03 13.67 18.54
C GLN A 101 -19.80 14.58 18.61
N PRO A 102 -19.91 15.84 19.07
CA PRO A 102 -18.74 16.66 19.31
C PRO A 102 -17.74 15.95 20.24
N GLY A 103 -16.47 15.90 19.86
CA GLY A 103 -15.47 15.09 20.54
C GLY A 103 -14.18 14.94 19.74
N LYS A 104 -13.30 14.05 20.18
CA LYS A 104 -12.03 13.74 19.51
C LYS A 104 -12.06 12.32 18.97
N TYR A 105 -11.56 12.15 17.74
CA TYR A 105 -11.63 10.88 17.04
C TYR A 105 -10.29 10.48 16.42
N GLN A 106 -10.01 9.17 16.41
CA GLN A 106 -8.91 8.57 15.67
C GLN A 106 -9.46 7.76 14.49
N PHE A 107 -8.70 7.74 13.41
CA PHE A 107 -9.09 7.05 12.18
C PHE A 107 -8.10 5.95 11.82
N ILE A 108 -8.62 4.79 11.42
CA ILE A 108 -7.87 3.76 10.70
C ILE A 108 -8.53 3.55 9.34
N ALA A 109 -7.73 3.53 8.29
CA ALA A 109 -8.17 3.27 6.93
C ALA A 109 -7.56 1.98 6.41
N LEU A 110 -8.39 1.09 5.91
CA LEU A 110 -7.98 -0.06 5.11
C LEU A 110 -8.46 0.16 3.69
N ALA A 111 -7.55 0.14 2.73
CA ALA A 111 -7.85 0.38 1.33
C ALA A 111 -7.44 -0.81 0.44
N GLY A 112 -8.09 -0.94 -0.70
CA GLY A 112 -7.78 -1.96 -1.69
C GLY A 112 -8.10 -1.50 -3.11
N GLN A 113 -7.78 -2.35 -4.09
CA GLN A 113 -8.09 -2.06 -5.50
C GLN A 113 -9.56 -2.32 -5.84
N ASN A 114 -10.21 -3.22 -5.12
CA ASN A 114 -11.62 -3.58 -5.30
C ASN A 114 -12.35 -3.45 -3.96
N ALA A 115 -13.68 -3.40 -3.97
CA ALA A 115 -14.47 -3.40 -2.75
C ALA A 115 -14.15 -4.65 -1.89
N TYR A 116 -14.12 -4.50 -0.56
CA TYR A 116 -13.78 -5.61 0.34
C TYR A 116 -14.69 -6.84 0.14
N ALA A 117 -16.00 -6.61 -0.05
CA ALA A 117 -16.95 -7.68 -0.33
C ALA A 117 -16.61 -8.46 -1.62
N ASP A 118 -16.11 -7.78 -2.66
CA ASP A 118 -15.71 -8.42 -3.90
C ASP A 118 -14.43 -9.24 -3.72
N GLN A 119 -13.45 -8.71 -2.98
CA GLN A 119 -12.20 -9.42 -2.65
C GLN A 119 -12.50 -10.77 -1.97
N LEU A 120 -13.44 -10.77 -1.01
CA LEU A 120 -13.88 -11.99 -0.31
C LEU A 120 -14.52 -13.05 -1.21
N ASN A 121 -15.15 -12.63 -2.31
CA ASN A 121 -15.82 -13.52 -3.25
C ASN A 121 -14.85 -14.10 -4.30
N THR A 122 -13.60 -13.66 -4.34
CA THR A 122 -12.60 -14.21 -5.24
C THR A 122 -11.93 -15.46 -4.68
N GLN A 123 -11.34 -16.25 -5.58
CA GLN A 123 -10.48 -17.39 -5.23
C GLN A 123 -9.03 -16.96 -4.93
N ARG A 124 -8.73 -15.65 -4.92
CA ARG A 124 -7.36 -15.17 -4.70
C ARG A 124 -6.99 -15.38 -3.22
N ALA A 125 -5.69 -15.43 -2.93
CA ALA A 125 -5.23 -15.15 -1.57
C ALA A 125 -5.76 -13.76 -1.18
N LYS A 126 -6.30 -13.64 0.03
CA LYS A 126 -7.03 -12.44 0.47
C LYS A 126 -6.79 -12.15 1.93
N PHE A 127 -6.79 -10.86 2.25
CA PHE A 127 -6.77 -10.39 3.62
C PHE A 127 -8.19 -10.40 4.18
N VAL A 128 -8.37 -11.12 5.29
CA VAL A 128 -9.60 -11.17 6.08
C VAL A 128 -9.40 -10.29 7.30
N ARG A 129 -10.22 -9.25 7.41
CA ARG A 129 -10.20 -8.36 8.58
C ARG A 129 -11.27 -8.74 9.57
N THR A 130 -10.98 -8.54 10.85
CA THR A 130 -12.00 -8.60 11.90
C THR A 130 -12.96 -7.42 11.76
N GLU A 131 -14.18 -7.60 12.27
CA GLU A 131 -15.20 -6.55 12.27
C GLU A 131 -15.49 -6.14 13.72
N PRO A 132 -15.01 -4.96 14.18
CA PRO A 132 -15.23 -4.51 15.55
C PRO A 132 -16.70 -4.15 15.79
N ALA A 133 -17.21 -4.45 16.98
CA ALA A 133 -18.50 -3.98 17.46
C ALA A 133 -18.37 -2.61 18.12
N VAL A 134 -19.46 -1.84 18.18
CA VAL A 134 -19.47 -0.53 18.83
C VAL A 134 -19.02 -0.66 20.29
N GLY A 135 -18.00 0.10 20.68
CA GLY A 135 -17.38 0.03 22.00
C GLY A 135 -16.11 -0.86 22.07
N ASP A 136 -15.84 -1.67 21.06
CA ASP A 136 -14.63 -2.50 21.03
C ASP A 136 -13.37 -1.65 20.94
N LYS A 137 -12.28 -2.16 21.52
CA LYS A 137 -10.98 -1.50 21.43
C LYS A 137 -10.38 -1.62 20.03
N MET A 138 -9.58 -0.63 19.67
CA MET A 138 -8.90 -0.54 18.37
C MET A 138 -8.03 -1.76 18.05
N ASP A 139 -7.46 -2.42 19.06
CA ASP A 139 -6.70 -3.66 18.92
C ASP A 139 -7.54 -4.85 18.39
N LYS A 140 -8.88 -4.76 18.46
CA LYS A 140 -9.78 -5.75 17.85
C LYS A 140 -9.77 -5.69 16.34
N LEU A 141 -9.34 -4.58 15.72
CA LEU A 141 -9.17 -4.51 14.27
C LEU A 141 -7.81 -5.11 13.89
N GLU A 142 -7.88 -6.28 13.30
CA GLU A 142 -6.74 -7.05 12.83
C GLU A 142 -7.01 -7.48 11.39
N VAL A 143 -5.95 -7.59 10.60
CA VAL A 143 -6.01 -8.02 9.21
C VAL A 143 -5.15 -9.26 9.05
N ASN A 144 -5.78 -10.38 8.73
CA ASN A 144 -5.14 -11.68 8.63
C ASN A 144 -5.17 -12.16 7.19
N LEU A 145 -4.02 -12.57 6.66
CA LEU A 145 -3.96 -13.23 5.36
C LEU A 145 -4.50 -14.66 5.50
N ASP A 146 -5.47 -15.01 4.65
CA ASP A 146 -6.08 -16.35 4.62
C ASP A 146 -4.99 -17.41 4.36
N LYS A 147 -4.96 -18.44 5.20
CA LYS A 147 -3.83 -19.37 5.28
C LYS A 147 -4.28 -20.78 5.66
N ILE A 148 -3.62 -21.76 5.06
CA ILE A 148 -3.91 -23.18 5.26
C ILE A 148 -2.81 -23.80 6.12
N GLN A 149 -3.19 -24.44 7.21
CA GLN A 149 -2.25 -25.18 8.04
C GLN A 149 -1.82 -26.48 7.35
N ARG A 150 -0.50 -26.73 7.31
CA ARG A 150 0.13 -27.90 6.72
C ARG A 150 1.33 -28.31 7.57
N ASN A 151 1.34 -29.53 8.11
CA ASN A 151 2.49 -30.15 8.76
C ASN A 151 3.32 -29.23 9.69
N GLY A 152 2.65 -28.45 10.55
CA GLY A 152 3.30 -27.56 11.52
C GLY A 152 3.69 -26.17 11.01
N TYR A 153 3.37 -25.82 9.76
CA TYR A 153 3.52 -24.48 9.19
C TYR A 153 2.23 -24.03 8.48
N TYR A 154 2.18 -22.77 8.06
CA TYR A 154 1.07 -22.23 7.27
C TYR A 154 1.52 -21.95 5.85
N ILE A 155 0.62 -22.18 4.88
CA ILE A 155 0.81 -21.84 3.47
C ILE A 155 -0.23 -20.80 3.08
N ILE A 156 0.18 -19.80 2.31
CA ILE A 156 -0.72 -18.89 1.61
C ILE A 156 -1.11 -19.53 0.28
N ASP A 157 -2.34 -20.03 0.17
CA ASP A 157 -2.85 -20.58 -1.09
C ASP A 157 -3.29 -19.43 -1.99
N ASN A 158 -2.52 -19.18 -3.04
CA ASN A 158 -2.77 -18.11 -3.99
C ASN A 158 -3.70 -18.54 -5.15
N HIS A 159 -4.01 -19.84 -5.28
CA HIS A 159 -4.82 -20.40 -6.37
C HIS A 159 -4.38 -19.96 -7.78
N ASN A 160 -3.07 -19.77 -7.99
CA ASN A 160 -2.46 -19.24 -9.21
C ASN A 160 -2.96 -17.83 -9.59
N LEU A 161 -3.36 -17.03 -8.61
CA LEU A 161 -3.81 -15.66 -8.78
C LEU A 161 -3.00 -14.69 -7.90
N PRO A 162 -2.82 -13.43 -8.32
CA PRO A 162 -2.09 -12.46 -7.52
C PRO A 162 -2.88 -12.10 -6.25
N LEU A 163 -2.19 -11.84 -5.14
CA LEU A 163 -2.79 -11.32 -3.91
C LEU A 163 -3.48 -9.96 -4.13
N ASP A 164 -4.62 -9.73 -3.46
CA ASP A 164 -5.25 -8.41 -3.46
C ASP A 164 -4.36 -7.37 -2.76
N THR A 165 -4.24 -6.17 -3.34
CA THR A 165 -3.42 -5.12 -2.75
C THR A 165 -4.11 -4.51 -1.54
N LEU A 166 -3.36 -4.41 -0.44
CA LEU A 166 -3.76 -3.77 0.81
C LEU A 166 -2.97 -2.48 1.01
N TRP A 167 -3.68 -1.42 1.35
CA TRP A 167 -3.10 -0.24 1.98
C TRP A 167 -3.66 -0.07 3.38
N HIS A 168 -2.81 0.33 4.31
CA HIS A 168 -3.18 0.64 5.68
C HIS A 168 -2.79 2.09 6.01
N GLY A 169 -3.66 2.79 6.72
CA GLY A 169 -3.37 4.12 7.25
C GLY A 169 -3.97 4.30 8.63
N LYS A 170 -3.27 5.06 9.47
CA LYS A 170 -3.76 5.49 10.79
C LYS A 170 -3.51 6.97 10.92
N SER A 171 -4.48 7.72 11.43
CA SER A 171 -4.30 9.15 11.66
C SER A 171 -3.28 9.39 12.78
N ASP A 172 -2.28 10.24 12.52
CA ASP A 172 -1.18 10.56 13.45
C ASP A 172 -1.68 11.18 14.77
N ALA A 173 -2.79 11.92 14.70
CA ALA A 173 -3.36 12.62 15.83
C ALA A 173 -4.88 12.45 15.89
N LEU A 174 -5.42 12.66 17.09
CA LEU A 174 -6.85 12.80 17.29
C LEU A 174 -7.36 14.06 16.58
N VAL A 175 -8.48 13.92 15.88
CA VAL A 175 -9.16 15.01 15.19
C VAL A 175 -10.31 15.49 16.06
N GLU A 176 -10.26 16.76 16.45
CA GLU A 176 -11.34 17.39 17.17
C GLU A 176 -12.48 17.73 16.21
N TYR A 177 -13.69 17.31 16.56
CA TYR A 177 -14.91 17.57 15.83
C TYR A 177 -15.85 18.43 16.68
N SER A 178 -16.36 19.47 16.05
CA SER A 178 -17.39 20.36 16.60
C SER A 178 -18.51 20.51 15.58
N ALA A 179 -19.76 20.45 16.02
CA ALA A 179 -20.94 20.60 15.15
C ALA A 179 -21.11 22.01 14.54
N THR A 180 -20.20 22.96 14.83
CA THR A 180 -20.30 24.36 14.39
C THR A 180 -19.44 24.69 13.16
N ARG A 181 -18.55 23.79 12.72
CA ARG A 181 -17.66 24.02 11.58
C ARG A 181 -17.21 22.72 10.91
N PRO A 182 -16.89 22.74 9.61
CA PRO A 182 -16.26 21.60 8.96
C PRO A 182 -14.85 21.39 9.51
N ASN A 183 -14.47 20.12 9.72
CA ASN A 183 -13.11 19.75 10.09
C ASN A 183 -12.48 18.97 8.93
N TYR A 184 -11.19 19.18 8.68
CA TYR A 184 -10.46 18.51 7.60
C TYR A 184 -9.31 17.74 8.20
N THR A 185 -9.13 16.51 7.75
CA THR A 185 -7.99 15.68 8.13
C THR A 185 -7.48 14.88 6.95
N THR A 186 -6.24 14.42 7.03
CA THR A 186 -5.63 13.54 6.03
C THR A 186 -5.19 12.25 6.69
N VAL A 187 -5.53 11.11 6.09
CA VAL A 187 -5.01 9.79 6.48
C VAL A 187 -4.01 9.35 5.41
N SER A 188 -2.75 9.26 5.81
CA SER A 188 -1.67 8.76 4.97
C SER A 188 -1.72 7.24 4.90
N LEU A 189 -1.61 6.69 3.69
CA LEU A 189 -1.66 5.27 3.41
C LEU A 189 -0.27 4.72 3.10
N VAL A 190 0.04 3.57 3.66
CA VAL A 190 1.21 2.74 3.34
C VAL A 190 0.72 1.50 2.60
N ARG A 191 1.41 1.10 1.54
CA ARG A 191 1.09 -0.12 0.80
C ARG A 191 1.80 -1.31 1.46
N ASP A 192 1.03 -2.25 1.96
CA ASP A 192 1.59 -3.41 2.66
C ASP A 192 2.01 -4.51 1.69
N THR A 193 1.27 -4.74 0.60
CA THR A 193 1.61 -5.84 -0.32
C THR A 193 2.77 -5.52 -1.25
N LYS A 194 3.64 -6.52 -1.44
CA LYS A 194 4.81 -6.43 -2.33
C LYS A 194 4.69 -7.45 -3.47
N LYS A 195 5.12 -7.04 -4.65
CA LYS A 195 5.28 -7.90 -5.84
C LYS A 195 6.76 -8.22 -6.00
N ILE A 196 7.08 -9.50 -6.07
CA ILE A 196 8.45 -9.99 -6.26
C ILE A 196 8.48 -10.87 -7.52
N ASN A 197 9.20 -10.42 -8.53
CA ASN A 197 9.44 -11.15 -9.77
C ASN A 197 10.83 -11.78 -9.68
N VAL A 198 10.91 -13.09 -9.80
CA VAL A 198 12.16 -13.84 -9.72
C VAL A 198 12.48 -14.40 -11.09
N THR A 199 13.69 -14.16 -11.57
CA THR A 199 14.25 -14.73 -12.78
C THR A 199 15.48 -15.57 -12.41
N LEU A 200 15.60 -16.76 -12.98
CA LEU A 200 16.70 -17.68 -12.74
C LEU A 200 17.39 -18.04 -14.07
N ARG A 201 18.72 -17.95 -14.10
CA ARG A 201 19.57 -18.34 -15.23
C ARG A 201 20.69 -19.25 -14.74
N GLU A 202 21.03 -20.28 -15.53
CA GLU A 202 22.22 -21.12 -15.31
C GLU A 202 23.33 -20.66 -16.25
N LEU A 203 24.55 -20.55 -15.74
CA LEU A 203 25.70 -20.05 -16.49
C LEU A 203 26.47 -21.16 -17.20
N ASN A 204 26.51 -22.38 -16.63
CA ASN A 204 27.27 -23.48 -17.22
C ASN A 204 26.61 -24.01 -18.50
N ASP A 205 25.30 -24.26 -18.42
CA ASP A 205 24.48 -24.66 -19.56
C ASP A 205 23.13 -23.95 -19.47
N PRO A 206 22.97 -22.77 -20.10
CA PRO A 206 21.70 -22.05 -20.11
C PRO A 206 20.56 -22.83 -20.79
N THR A 207 20.84 -23.83 -21.62
CA THR A 207 19.82 -24.56 -22.40
C THR A 207 19.01 -25.53 -21.54
N THR A 208 19.54 -25.91 -20.37
CA THR A 208 18.92 -26.86 -19.44
C THR A 208 18.01 -26.20 -18.40
N MET A 209 17.91 -24.87 -18.37
CA MET A 209 17.08 -24.19 -17.39
C MET A 209 15.59 -24.44 -17.65
N ASP A 210 14.90 -25.06 -16.69
CA ASP A 210 13.44 -25.17 -16.64
C ASP A 210 12.93 -24.80 -15.25
N VAL A 211 11.98 -23.86 -15.18
CA VAL A 211 11.31 -23.46 -13.94
C VAL A 211 10.68 -24.64 -13.20
N ASN A 212 10.25 -25.69 -13.92
CA ASN A 212 9.62 -26.85 -13.31
C ASN A 212 10.58 -27.69 -12.48
N ASP A 213 11.89 -27.58 -12.71
CA ASP A 213 12.91 -28.30 -11.95
C ASP A 213 13.17 -27.69 -10.57
N TYR A 214 12.60 -26.51 -10.29
CA TYR A 214 12.85 -25.76 -9.06
C TYR A 214 11.57 -25.56 -8.24
N SER A 215 11.71 -25.61 -6.91
CA SER A 215 10.75 -25.07 -5.97
C SER A 215 11.18 -23.65 -5.59
N PHE A 216 10.22 -22.74 -5.54
CA PHE A 216 10.44 -21.35 -5.14
C PHE A 216 9.51 -21.08 -3.96
N ILE A 217 10.06 -20.59 -2.85
CA ILE A 217 9.27 -20.23 -1.67
C ILE A 217 9.78 -18.94 -1.03
N ILE A 218 8.87 -18.15 -0.48
CA ILE A 218 9.21 -17.12 0.51
C ILE A 218 8.72 -17.58 1.87
N GLN A 219 9.58 -17.60 2.87
CA GLN A 219 9.25 -17.89 4.27
C GLN A 219 9.29 -16.60 5.07
N ASP A 220 8.21 -16.28 5.80
CA ASP A 220 8.11 -15.03 6.54
C ASP A 220 7.11 -15.13 7.70
N HIS A 221 7.07 -14.14 8.59
CA HIS A 221 6.16 -14.04 9.73
C HIS A 221 5.21 -12.83 9.60
N ASN A 222 4.72 -12.57 8.40
CA ASN A 222 4.05 -11.32 8.05
C ASN A 222 2.56 -11.44 7.68
N SER A 223 1.91 -12.53 8.08
CA SER A 223 0.53 -12.81 7.70
C SER A 223 -0.54 -12.13 8.56
N HIS A 224 -0.17 -11.53 9.69
CA HIS A 224 -1.10 -10.97 10.66
C HIS A 224 -0.69 -9.52 10.95
N ILE A 225 -1.51 -8.59 10.49
CA ILE A 225 -1.28 -7.14 10.59
C ILE A 225 -2.23 -6.58 11.66
N LEU A 226 -1.67 -5.81 12.60
CA LEU A 226 -2.39 -5.20 13.71
C LEU A 226 -2.89 -3.79 13.34
N CYS A 227 -3.72 -3.22 14.22
CA CYS A 227 -4.39 -1.93 14.00
C CYS A 227 -3.47 -0.71 13.78
N ASP A 228 -2.20 -0.79 14.17
CA ASP A 228 -1.17 0.24 13.97
C ASP A 228 -0.23 -0.07 12.80
N ASN A 229 -0.60 -1.06 11.98
CA ASN A 229 0.18 -1.63 10.90
C ASN A 229 1.42 -2.45 11.33
N SER A 230 1.66 -2.68 12.64
CA SER A 230 2.69 -3.63 13.06
C SER A 230 2.26 -5.06 12.74
N LEU A 231 3.20 -6.01 12.80
CA LEU A 231 2.92 -7.41 12.52
C LEU A 231 2.89 -8.22 13.82
N ASP A 232 1.98 -9.19 13.90
CA ASP A 232 2.10 -10.32 14.82
C ASP A 232 2.90 -11.43 14.12
N GLU A 233 4.15 -11.58 14.56
CA GLU A 233 5.13 -12.49 13.98
C GLU A 233 5.09 -13.90 14.58
N THR A 234 4.05 -14.26 15.33
CA THR A 234 3.96 -15.57 16.00
C THR A 234 3.96 -16.75 15.03
N ASN A 235 3.35 -16.59 13.85
CA ASN A 235 3.13 -17.69 12.91
C ASN A 235 3.93 -17.51 11.61
N GLN A 236 4.83 -18.46 11.35
CA GLN A 236 5.51 -18.54 10.05
C GLN A 236 4.53 -18.96 8.94
N VAL A 237 4.60 -18.26 7.82
CA VAL A 237 3.90 -18.57 6.58
C VAL A 237 4.87 -18.84 5.43
N ILE A 238 4.42 -19.65 4.48
CA ILE A 238 5.11 -19.93 3.23
C ILE A 238 4.27 -19.40 2.07
N TYR A 239 4.89 -18.57 1.25
CA TYR A 239 4.36 -18.11 -0.03
C TYR A 239 4.94 -18.93 -1.16
N THR A 240 4.11 -19.32 -2.12
CA THR A 240 4.52 -19.87 -3.41
C THR A 240 4.24 -18.85 -4.53
N PRO A 241 4.90 -18.98 -5.70
CA PRO A 241 4.57 -18.14 -6.84
C PRO A 241 3.12 -18.35 -7.27
N HIS A 242 2.47 -17.29 -7.75
CA HIS A 242 1.15 -17.39 -8.38
C HIS A 242 1.26 -17.64 -9.89
N ALA A 243 2.43 -17.41 -10.48
CA ALA A 243 2.73 -17.75 -11.86
C ALA A 243 4.20 -18.18 -12.01
N VAL A 244 4.44 -19.18 -12.85
CA VAL A 244 5.77 -19.65 -13.25
C VAL A 244 5.77 -19.91 -14.75
N TRP A 245 6.86 -19.55 -15.44
CA TRP A 245 7.01 -19.79 -16.88
C TRP A 245 8.48 -19.77 -17.30
N ASN A 246 8.76 -20.25 -18.52
CA ASN A 246 10.07 -20.14 -19.15
C ASN A 246 10.01 -19.12 -20.29
N THR A 247 11.12 -18.42 -20.52
CA THR A 247 11.37 -17.68 -21.78
C THR A 247 12.69 -18.14 -22.37
N GLU A 248 12.85 -17.95 -23.67
CA GLU A 248 14.06 -18.31 -24.40
C GLU A 248 14.77 -17.04 -24.88
N ASP A 249 16.10 -17.11 -25.00
CA ASP A 249 16.85 -16.12 -25.74
C ASP A 249 16.38 -16.09 -27.21
N ARG A 250 16.63 -14.98 -27.90
CA ARG A 250 16.03 -14.70 -29.22
C ARG A 250 16.37 -15.81 -30.23
N GLU A 251 15.37 -16.21 -31.03
CA GLU A 251 15.56 -17.15 -32.14
C GLU A 251 16.73 -16.73 -33.04
N GLY A 252 17.67 -17.68 -33.25
CA GLY A 252 18.93 -17.45 -33.97
C GLY A 252 20.13 -17.11 -33.07
N SER A 253 19.97 -16.96 -31.75
CA SER A 253 21.10 -16.91 -30.81
C SER A 253 21.55 -18.31 -30.41
N THR A 254 22.86 -18.56 -30.40
CA THR A 254 23.46 -19.73 -29.75
C THR A 254 23.66 -19.44 -28.26
N ALA A 255 23.28 -20.39 -27.40
CA ALA A 255 23.69 -20.33 -26.00
C ALA A 255 25.22 -20.54 -25.91
N GLY A 256 25.85 -19.94 -24.91
CA GLY A 256 27.26 -20.14 -24.59
C GLY A 256 27.46 -20.63 -23.17
N ASP A 257 28.44 -21.49 -22.95
CA ASP A 257 28.88 -21.88 -21.61
C ASP A 257 29.71 -20.76 -20.93
N VAL A 258 30.09 -20.96 -19.67
CA VAL A 258 30.95 -20.02 -18.92
C VAL A 258 32.33 -19.77 -19.56
N ASN A 259 32.78 -20.64 -20.45
CA ASN A 259 34.05 -20.51 -21.16
C ASN A 259 33.90 -19.85 -22.54
N GLY A 260 32.67 -19.53 -22.95
CA GLY A 260 32.35 -18.96 -24.25
C GLY A 260 32.24 -19.98 -25.38
N ASN A 261 32.16 -21.28 -25.08
CA ASN A 261 31.87 -22.31 -26.08
C ASN A 261 30.39 -22.28 -26.44
N GLU A 262 30.08 -22.40 -27.73
CA GLU A 262 28.68 -22.52 -28.18
C GLU A 262 28.08 -23.86 -27.76
N LEU A 263 26.81 -23.80 -27.34
CA LEU A 263 26.00 -24.95 -26.97
C LEU A 263 24.90 -25.17 -28.02
N GLU A 264 24.49 -26.42 -28.18
CA GLU A 264 23.39 -26.78 -29.07
C GLU A 264 22.05 -26.36 -28.44
N GLY A 265 21.44 -25.30 -28.99
CA GLY A 265 20.14 -24.80 -28.56
C GLY A 265 20.16 -23.33 -28.15
N VAL A 266 19.02 -22.87 -27.63
CA VAL A 266 18.83 -21.50 -27.14
C VAL A 266 18.89 -21.47 -25.62
N GLY A 267 19.38 -20.37 -25.07
CA GLY A 267 19.38 -20.17 -23.62
C GLY A 267 17.96 -20.06 -23.10
N LYS A 268 17.68 -20.73 -21.98
CA LYS A 268 16.38 -20.70 -21.31
C LYS A 268 16.48 -19.95 -19.99
N ILE A 269 15.37 -19.34 -19.61
CA ILE A 269 15.26 -18.47 -18.45
C ILE A 269 13.98 -18.84 -17.72
N ALA A 270 14.11 -19.23 -16.46
CA ALA A 270 12.97 -19.55 -15.61
C ALA A 270 12.48 -18.28 -14.88
N HIS A 271 11.17 -18.14 -14.75
CA HIS A 271 10.52 -17.00 -14.09
C HIS A 271 9.50 -17.46 -13.07
N ALA A 272 9.42 -16.76 -11.94
CA ALA A 272 8.47 -17.01 -10.87
C ALA A 272 7.98 -15.68 -10.27
N ASP A 273 6.67 -15.47 -10.28
CA ASP A 273 6.03 -14.27 -9.78
C ASP A 273 5.35 -14.53 -8.44
N PHE A 274 5.72 -13.74 -7.43
CA PHE A 274 5.16 -13.76 -6.09
C PHE A 274 4.40 -12.47 -5.79
N MET A 275 3.44 -12.59 -4.87
CA MET A 275 3.00 -11.48 -4.05
C MET A 275 3.07 -11.89 -2.59
N THR A 276 3.51 -10.96 -1.73
CA THR A 276 3.63 -11.17 -0.29
C THR A 276 3.02 -9.99 0.47
N SER A 277 2.84 -10.17 1.77
CA SER A 277 2.43 -9.13 2.72
C SER A 277 3.59 -8.14 2.96
N ARG A 278 3.45 -7.29 3.99
CA ARG A 278 4.47 -6.31 4.39
C ARG A 278 5.79 -7.01 4.70
N LEU A 279 6.89 -6.45 4.22
CA LEU A 279 8.24 -6.92 4.55
C LEU A 279 8.81 -6.06 5.68
N ILE A 280 9.33 -6.70 6.71
CA ILE A 280 9.97 -6.03 7.85
C ILE A 280 11.46 -6.31 7.83
N TYR A 281 12.25 -5.26 8.06
CA TYR A 281 13.70 -5.33 8.25
C TYR A 281 13.99 -5.35 9.75
N HIS A 282 14.58 -6.44 10.23
CA HIS A 282 14.91 -6.64 11.64
C HIS A 282 16.36 -6.29 11.95
N ASP A 283 16.64 -6.08 13.23
CA ASP A 283 18.02 -5.90 13.71
C ASP A 283 18.88 -7.17 13.51
N LYS A 284 18.23 -8.34 13.38
CA LYS A 284 18.89 -9.64 13.21
C LYS A 284 18.38 -10.31 11.94
N ALA A 285 19.28 -10.51 10.98
CA ALA A 285 19.04 -11.19 9.69
C ALA A 285 18.38 -12.60 9.77
N LYS A 286 18.38 -13.24 10.94
CA LYS A 286 17.73 -14.55 11.13
C LYS A 286 16.21 -14.44 11.36
N ASP A 287 15.75 -13.26 11.75
CA ASP A 287 14.34 -12.97 12.04
C ASP A 287 13.65 -12.43 10.76
N ASP A 288 14.43 -11.98 9.77
CA ASP A 288 13.96 -11.57 8.45
C ASP A 288 13.39 -12.72 7.60
N GLY A 289 12.44 -12.37 6.73
CA GLY A 289 11.89 -13.28 5.73
C GLY A 289 12.94 -13.72 4.71
N LYS A 290 12.79 -14.94 4.17
CA LYS A 290 13.76 -15.55 3.25
C LYS A 290 13.14 -15.94 1.92
N LEU A 291 13.87 -15.70 0.84
CA LEU A 291 13.59 -16.31 -0.46
C LEU A 291 14.49 -17.55 -0.63
N ILE A 292 13.86 -18.70 -0.84
CA ILE A 292 14.53 -19.99 -0.97
C ILE A 292 14.14 -20.62 -2.30
N ILE A 293 15.15 -21.03 -3.07
CA ILE A 293 14.97 -21.77 -4.33
C ILE A 293 15.77 -23.06 -4.23
N ALA A 294 15.12 -24.20 -4.45
CA ALA A 294 15.76 -25.51 -4.40
C ALA A 294 15.46 -26.33 -5.66
N ASN A 295 16.46 -27.07 -6.14
CA ASN A 295 16.26 -28.01 -7.24
C ASN A 295 15.50 -29.24 -6.70
N LYS A 296 14.39 -29.60 -7.35
CA LYS A 296 13.46 -30.64 -6.90
C LYS A 296 14.05 -32.06 -7.02
N GLU A 297 14.87 -32.31 -8.04
CA GLU A 297 15.48 -33.62 -8.27
C GLU A 297 16.57 -33.92 -7.24
N THR A 298 17.50 -32.98 -7.05
CA THR A 298 18.64 -33.14 -6.14
C THR A 298 18.32 -32.79 -4.69
N GLY A 299 17.24 -32.05 -4.44
CA GLY A 299 16.89 -31.49 -3.12
C GLY A 299 17.83 -30.37 -2.65
N LYS A 300 18.78 -29.93 -3.48
CA LYS A 300 19.78 -28.94 -3.11
C LYS A 300 19.21 -27.52 -3.22
N THR A 301 19.36 -26.74 -2.15
CA THR A 301 19.10 -25.29 -2.17
C THR A 301 20.13 -24.58 -3.04
N VAL A 302 19.66 -23.87 -4.07
CA VAL A 302 20.49 -23.10 -5.01
C VAL A 302 20.50 -21.60 -4.70
N VAL A 303 19.44 -21.09 -4.08
CA VAL A 303 19.32 -19.72 -3.56
C VAL A 303 18.73 -19.78 -2.15
N ASP A 304 19.38 -19.13 -1.20
CA ASP A 304 18.89 -18.89 0.18
C ASP A 304 19.37 -17.49 0.56
N VAL A 305 18.45 -16.53 0.54
CA VAL A 305 18.77 -15.11 0.78
C VAL A 305 17.79 -14.50 1.77
N ASP A 306 18.32 -13.67 2.65
CA ASP A 306 17.56 -12.73 3.47
C ASP A 306 16.90 -11.70 2.54
N LEU A 307 15.57 -11.78 2.40
CA LEU A 307 14.84 -11.03 1.40
C LEU A 307 14.72 -9.54 1.77
N PRO A 308 14.25 -9.13 2.97
CA PRO A 308 14.25 -7.73 3.39
C PRO A 308 15.62 -7.06 3.26
N ASP A 309 16.69 -7.71 3.73
CA ASP A 309 18.02 -7.13 3.66
C ASP A 309 18.52 -7.00 2.22
N LEU A 310 18.37 -8.05 1.41
CA LEU A 310 18.74 -8.06 0.00
C LEU A 310 18.03 -6.94 -0.78
N LEU A 311 16.72 -6.76 -0.56
CA LEU A 311 15.95 -5.70 -1.21
C LEU A 311 16.35 -4.31 -0.71
N SER A 312 16.65 -4.15 0.58
CA SER A 312 17.03 -2.83 1.12
C SER A 312 18.37 -2.32 0.59
N ARG A 313 19.28 -3.21 0.17
CA ARG A 313 20.64 -2.84 -0.29
C ARG A 313 20.65 -2.11 -1.62
N VAL A 314 19.54 -2.15 -2.36
CA VAL A 314 19.50 -1.54 -3.68
C VAL A 314 19.36 -0.03 -3.66
N ARG A 315 18.93 0.57 -2.54
CA ARG A 315 18.80 2.03 -2.36
C ARG A 315 19.89 2.82 -3.09
N THR A 316 19.47 3.70 -4.00
CA THR A 316 20.35 4.62 -4.72
C THR A 316 20.75 5.81 -3.83
N SER A 317 21.65 6.67 -4.31
CA SER A 317 22.02 7.91 -3.59
C SER A 317 20.83 8.84 -3.34
N GLU A 318 19.79 8.79 -4.18
CA GLU A 318 18.56 9.58 -4.00
C GLU A 318 17.63 8.99 -2.93
N GLU A 319 17.80 7.71 -2.60
CA GLU A 319 16.98 6.94 -1.65
C GLU A 319 17.75 6.58 -0.38
N TYR A 320 19.06 6.87 -0.32
CA TYR A 320 19.94 6.57 0.83
C TYR A 320 19.50 7.28 2.11
N MET A 321 18.75 8.37 1.99
CA MET A 321 18.14 9.08 3.12
C MET A 321 17.06 8.26 3.84
N TYR A 322 16.48 7.24 3.17
CA TYR A 322 15.50 6.37 3.78
C TYR A 322 16.17 5.26 4.59
N THR A 323 15.58 4.99 5.76
CA THR A 323 15.92 3.78 6.51
C THR A 323 15.61 2.53 5.66
N PRO A 324 16.23 1.37 5.96
CA PRO A 324 15.90 0.13 5.28
C PRO A 324 14.39 -0.15 5.28
N GLN A 325 13.74 0.00 6.43
CA GLN A 325 12.30 -0.22 6.58
C GLN A 325 11.46 0.76 5.76
N GLU A 326 11.77 2.06 5.83
CA GLU A 326 11.04 3.07 5.05
C GLU A 326 11.13 2.79 3.55
N PHE A 327 12.30 2.33 3.08
CA PHE A 327 12.46 1.94 1.69
C PHE A 327 11.60 0.73 1.31
N LEU A 328 11.58 -0.31 2.14
CA LEU A 328 10.76 -1.50 1.92
C LEU A 328 9.26 -1.18 1.91
N ASP A 329 8.83 -0.21 2.70
CA ASP A 329 7.45 0.25 2.74
C ASP A 329 7.08 1.11 1.51
N ARG A 330 8.00 1.94 1.01
CA ARG A 330 7.79 2.78 -0.18
C ARG A 330 7.84 1.99 -1.50
N ALA A 331 8.72 1.01 -1.59
CA ALA A 331 8.90 0.19 -2.78
C ALA A 331 7.98 -1.03 -2.74
N TYR A 332 7.35 -1.36 -3.87
CA TYR A 332 6.37 -2.45 -3.93
C TYR A 332 6.53 -3.40 -5.13
N ASP A 333 7.36 -3.09 -6.13
CA ASP A 333 7.55 -3.91 -7.32
C ASP A 333 9.05 -4.18 -7.56
N TYR A 334 9.47 -5.39 -7.20
CA TYR A 334 10.86 -5.82 -7.20
C TYR A 334 11.08 -6.91 -8.24
N LYS A 335 12.17 -6.82 -9.00
CA LYS A 335 12.63 -7.81 -9.96
C LYS A 335 14.00 -8.33 -9.53
N LEU A 336 14.07 -9.59 -9.15
CA LEU A 336 15.25 -10.32 -8.72
C LEU A 336 15.71 -11.23 -9.87
N GLN A 337 16.96 -11.15 -10.26
CA GLN A 337 17.56 -12.02 -11.27
C GLN A 337 18.76 -12.74 -10.67
N PHE A 338 18.65 -14.06 -10.53
CA PHE A 338 19.70 -14.92 -9.98
C PHE A 338 20.41 -15.66 -11.11
N PHE A 339 21.74 -15.71 -11.02
CA PHE A 339 22.61 -16.45 -11.92
C PHE A 339 23.27 -17.58 -11.12
N LEU A 340 23.02 -18.80 -11.56
CA LEU A 340 23.56 -20.03 -10.99
C LEU A 340 24.82 -20.46 -11.76
N GLN A 341 25.77 -21.03 -11.04
CA GLN A 341 26.94 -21.71 -11.61
C GLN A 341 27.23 -22.93 -10.74
N ASP A 342 27.41 -24.10 -11.34
CA ASP A 342 27.64 -25.38 -10.64
C ASP A 342 26.54 -25.70 -9.59
N GLY A 343 25.29 -25.34 -9.92
CA GLY A 343 24.14 -25.49 -9.03
C GLY A 343 24.29 -24.71 -7.73
N LYS A 344 24.94 -23.55 -7.76
CA LYS A 344 25.06 -22.60 -6.65
C LYS A 344 24.81 -21.18 -7.14
N LEU A 345 24.25 -20.32 -6.28
CA LEU A 345 24.13 -18.90 -6.57
C LEU A 345 25.51 -18.26 -6.76
N LYS A 346 25.70 -17.57 -7.90
CA LYS A 346 26.94 -16.86 -8.24
C LYS A 346 26.76 -15.33 -8.17
N TYR A 347 25.74 -14.81 -8.84
CA TYR A 347 25.41 -13.37 -8.85
C TYR A 347 23.91 -13.17 -8.73
N ALA A 348 23.49 -12.06 -8.13
CA ALA A 348 22.13 -11.56 -8.24
C ALA A 348 22.14 -10.14 -8.84
N TYR A 349 21.15 -9.83 -9.65
CA TYR A 349 20.79 -8.47 -10.00
C TYR A 349 19.42 -8.17 -9.43
N ILE A 350 19.25 -6.99 -8.89
CA ILE A 350 17.99 -6.56 -8.32
C ILE A 350 17.63 -5.25 -8.99
N THR A 351 16.43 -5.21 -9.55
CA THR A 351 15.88 -4.07 -10.27
C THR A 351 14.58 -3.71 -9.60
N ILE A 352 14.41 -2.44 -9.22
CA ILE A 352 13.11 -1.95 -8.78
C ILE A 352 12.42 -1.30 -9.96
N SER A 353 11.15 -1.63 -10.15
CA SER A 353 10.33 -0.98 -11.17
C SER A 353 9.52 0.13 -10.52
N VAL A 354 9.82 1.37 -10.89
CA VAL A 354 9.09 2.57 -10.44
C VAL A 354 8.42 3.17 -11.68
N ASN A 355 7.29 2.59 -12.13
CA ASN A 355 6.64 2.96 -13.40
C ASN A 355 7.62 3.01 -14.60
N ALA A 356 7.78 4.18 -15.24
CA ALA A 356 8.59 4.39 -16.45
C ALA A 356 10.11 4.46 -16.20
N LEU A 357 10.56 4.35 -14.94
CA LEU A 357 11.97 4.35 -14.57
C LEU A 357 12.31 3.02 -13.85
N SER A 358 13.26 2.29 -14.42
CA SER A 358 13.83 1.08 -13.83
C SER A 358 15.34 1.22 -13.74
N TRP A 359 15.92 0.93 -12.59
CA TRP A 359 17.36 0.89 -12.40
C TRP A 359 17.74 -0.42 -11.71
N SER A 360 18.95 -0.93 -11.99
CA SER A 360 19.41 -2.24 -11.54
C SER A 360 20.73 -2.15 -10.76
N GLN A 361 20.86 -2.96 -9.72
CA GLN A 361 22.10 -3.12 -8.95
C GLN A 361 22.54 -4.59 -8.99
N ARG A 362 23.84 -4.81 -9.19
CA ARG A 362 24.47 -6.14 -9.14
C ARG A 362 25.02 -6.40 -7.74
N ILE A 363 24.69 -7.57 -7.18
CA ILE A 363 25.24 -8.09 -5.93
C ILE A 363 26.00 -9.39 -6.23
N GLN A 364 27.26 -9.46 -5.81
CA GLN A 364 28.14 -10.60 -6.01
C GLN A 364 28.30 -11.36 -4.69
N PHE A 365 28.01 -12.66 -4.71
CA PHE A 365 28.19 -13.54 -3.57
C PHE A 365 29.51 -14.29 -3.77
N GLU A 366 30.61 -13.77 -3.23
CA GLU A 366 31.88 -14.49 -3.25
C GLU A 366 31.95 -15.46 -2.07
N VAL A 367 32.24 -16.73 -2.36
CA VAL A 367 32.79 -17.64 -1.34
C VAL A 367 34.29 -17.38 -1.33
N LEU A 368 34.77 -16.69 -0.29
CA LEU A 368 36.20 -16.62 -0.01
C LEU A 368 36.64 -18.04 0.41
N ASN A 369 37.28 -18.76 -0.51
CA ASN A 369 38.02 -19.97 -0.16
C ASN A 369 39.25 -19.52 0.64
N ASN A 370 39.21 -19.68 1.96
CA ASN A 370 40.41 -19.69 2.80
C ASN A 370 41.05 -21.08 2.81
#